data_AF-A0A4U7MXK6-F1
#
_entry.id   AF-A0A4U7MXK6-F1
#
_cell.length_a   1.000
_cell.length_b   1.000
_cell.length_c   1.000
_cell.angle_alpha   90.00
_cell.angle_beta   90.00
_cell.angle_gamma   90.00
#
_symmetry.space_group_name_H-M   'P 1'
#
loop_
_entity.id
_entity.type
_entity.pdbx_description
1 polymer ?
#
loop_
_entity_poly.entity_id
_entity_poly.type
_entity_poly.pdbx_seq_one_letter_code
_entity_poly.pdbx_strand_id
1 'polypeptide(L)'
;MTMIPAVFRIEQDILDALKAAAAASEQDTSAYLRAILVRELGSVPTNHTATASGRHAKGTQHDALRAQFSQAESWPDLRYRLAVHGCHLRRRKTGLAVFDDESGDQMGWIIEFDAPYPILATRFGAPYPGMA
;
A
#
# COMPACT_ATOMS: atom_id res chain seq x y z
N MET A 1 -11.15 -13.07 31.31
CA MET A 1 -10.55 -12.57 30.05
C MET A 1 -9.21 -11.97 30.39
N THR A 2 -8.11 -12.58 29.97
CA THR A 2 -6.75 -12.18 30.39
C THR A 2 -6.32 -10.95 29.60
N MET A 3 -6.03 -9.84 30.29
CA MET A 3 -5.54 -8.62 29.67
C MET A 3 -4.01 -8.67 29.63
N ILE A 4 -3.42 -8.58 28.45
CA ILE A 4 -1.96 -8.55 28.28
C ILE A 4 -1.56 -7.08 28.10
N PRO A 5 -0.75 -6.48 29.00
CA PRO A 5 -0.26 -5.13 28.81
C PRO A 5 0.73 -5.11 27.64
N ALA A 6 0.49 -4.25 26.67
CA ALA A 6 1.38 -4.02 25.52
C ALA A 6 1.77 -2.54 25.48
N VAL A 7 3.07 -2.27 25.52
CA VAL A 7 3.61 -0.92 25.34
C VAL A 7 4.13 -0.83 23.91
N PHE A 8 3.57 0.08 23.13
CA PHE A 8 3.98 0.34 21.76
C PHE A 8 4.32 1.82 21.62
N ARG A 9 5.37 2.11 20.84
CA ARG A 9 5.76 3.49 20.55
C ARG A 9 4.91 4.00 19.39
N ILE A 10 4.30 5.15 19.58
CA ILE A 10 3.60 5.91 18.54
C ILE A 10 4.11 7.33 18.55
N GLU A 11 4.03 7.96 17.39
CA GLU A 11 4.35 9.36 17.24
C GLU A 11 3.31 10.23 17.98
N GLN A 12 3.75 11.40 18.46
CA GLN A 12 2.94 12.25 19.33
C GLN A 12 1.69 12.80 18.62
N ASP A 13 1.80 13.07 17.32
CA ASP A 13 0.67 13.49 16.47
C ASP A 13 -0.43 12.41 16.42
N ILE A 14 -0.04 11.14 16.26
CA ILE A 14 -0.96 10.00 16.24
C ILE A 14 -1.65 9.82 17.58
N LEU A 15 -0.93 10.03 18.70
CA LEU A 15 -1.51 9.96 20.03
C LEU A 15 -2.54 11.08 20.26
N ASP A 16 -2.26 12.28 19.75
CA ASP A 16 -3.17 13.43 19.87
C ASP A 16 -4.45 13.20 19.05
N ALA A 17 -4.30 12.77 17.80
CA ALA A 17 -5.41 12.38 16.94
C ALA A 17 -6.26 11.25 17.55
N LEU A 18 -5.62 10.25 18.17
CA LEU A 18 -6.33 9.16 18.85
C LEU A 18 -7.14 9.67 20.05
N LYS A 19 -6.57 10.57 20.87
CA LYS A 19 -7.27 11.16 22.01
C LYS A 19 -8.44 12.03 21.56
N ALA A 20 -8.26 12.83 20.52
CA ALA A 20 -9.32 13.64 19.94
C ALA A 20 -10.47 12.77 19.41
N ALA A 21 -10.15 11.69 18.70
CA ALA A 21 -11.14 10.76 18.16
C ALA A 21 -11.86 9.95 19.27
N ALA A 22 -11.16 9.59 20.34
CA ALA A 22 -11.75 8.95 21.52
C ALA A 22 -12.71 9.89 22.26
N ALA A 23 -12.32 11.16 22.43
CA ALA A 23 -13.16 12.18 23.04
C ALA A 23 -14.42 12.45 22.21
N ALA A 24 -14.30 12.52 20.88
CA ALA A 24 -15.44 12.67 19.97
C ALA A 24 -16.40 11.47 19.97
N SER A 25 -15.92 10.29 20.38
CA SER A 25 -16.72 9.07 20.48
C SER A 25 -17.22 8.79 21.92
N GLU A 26 -16.98 9.71 22.86
CA GLU A 26 -17.30 9.56 24.30
C GLU A 26 -16.72 8.28 24.94
N GLN A 27 -15.60 7.80 24.41
CA GLN A 27 -14.96 6.57 24.84
C GLN A 27 -13.61 6.84 25.49
N ASP A 28 -13.25 6.03 26.49
CA ASP A 28 -11.88 6.00 27.00
C ASP A 28 -10.91 5.68 25.85
N THR A 29 -9.74 6.31 25.85
CA THR A 29 -8.74 6.12 24.77
C THR A 29 -8.39 4.65 24.57
N SER A 30 -8.32 3.86 25.64
CA SER A 30 -8.04 2.43 25.59
C SER A 30 -9.22 1.63 25.02
N ALA A 31 -10.44 2.03 25.36
CA ALA A 31 -11.66 1.41 24.84
C ALA A 31 -11.84 1.72 23.35
N TYR A 32 -11.54 2.95 22.94
CA TYR A 32 -11.56 3.38 21.56
C TYR A 32 -10.49 2.67 20.72
N LEU A 33 -9.26 2.60 21.22
CA LEU A 33 -8.18 1.85 20.58
C LEU A 33 -8.54 0.36 20.44
N ARG A 34 -9.14 -0.24 21.48
CA ARG A 34 -9.59 -1.62 21.41
C ARG A 34 -10.71 -1.81 20.40
N ALA A 35 -11.67 -0.90 20.32
CA ALA A 35 -12.76 -0.96 19.34
C ALA A 35 -12.22 -0.87 17.90
N ILE A 36 -11.25 0.02 17.65
CA ILE A 36 -10.55 0.12 16.37
C ILE A 36 -9.81 -1.19 16.08
N LEU A 37 -9.03 -1.71 17.04
CA LEU A 37 -8.29 -2.95 16.85
C LEU A 37 -9.22 -4.13 16.58
N VAL A 38 -10.33 -4.28 17.31
CA VAL A 38 -11.30 -5.36 17.09
C VAL A 38 -12.01 -5.20 15.75
N ARG A 39 -12.37 -3.99 15.34
CA ARG A 39 -12.99 -3.70 14.05
C ARG A 39 -12.04 -3.99 12.89
N GLU A 40 -10.80 -3.55 12.99
CA GLU A 40 -9.79 -3.78 11.96
C GLU A 40 -9.39 -5.26 11.93
N LEU A 41 -9.14 -5.90 13.08
CA LEU A 41 -8.83 -7.35 13.14
C LEU A 41 -10.00 -8.22 12.67
N GLY A 42 -11.24 -7.84 12.94
CA GLY A 42 -12.44 -8.51 12.43
C GLY A 42 -12.68 -8.28 10.93
N SER A 43 -12.08 -7.24 10.35
CA SER A 43 -12.15 -6.90 8.93
C SER A 43 -10.93 -7.41 8.14
N VAL A 44 -10.03 -8.18 8.77
CA VAL A 44 -8.86 -8.79 8.12
C VAL A 44 -9.25 -10.18 7.58
N PRO A 45 -9.55 -10.36 6.27
CA PRO A 45 -9.16 -11.59 5.61
C PRO A 45 -7.62 -11.68 5.73
N THR A 46 -7.07 -12.87 5.95
CA THR A 46 -5.63 -13.12 6.11
C THR A 46 -4.82 -12.60 4.92
N ASN A 47 -4.50 -11.31 4.90
CA ASN A 47 -3.48 -10.67 4.09
C ASN A 47 -3.21 -9.26 4.66
N HIS A 48 -2.26 -9.24 5.59
CA HIS A 48 -1.24 -8.22 5.77
C HIS A 48 -1.60 -6.74 5.49
N THR A 49 -1.91 -6.02 6.57
CA THR A 49 -1.51 -4.64 6.93
C THR A 49 -1.20 -3.62 5.82
N ALA A 50 -2.02 -2.56 5.73
CA ALA A 50 -1.58 -1.15 5.74
C ALA A 50 -2.78 -0.17 5.76
N THR A 51 -2.89 0.60 6.86
CA THR A 51 -3.43 1.97 6.99
C THR A 51 -4.80 2.34 6.38
N ALA A 52 -5.80 2.46 7.26
CA ALA A 52 -7.19 2.84 6.98
C ALA A 52 -7.44 4.34 6.68
N SER A 53 -6.41 5.18 6.56
CA SER A 53 -6.58 6.56 6.02
C SER A 53 -6.35 6.63 4.50
N GLY A 54 -5.83 5.57 3.89
CA GLY A 54 -5.51 5.53 2.46
C GLY A 54 -6.63 5.01 1.55
N ARG A 55 -7.74 4.45 2.05
CA ARG A 55 -8.69 3.71 1.19
C ARG A 55 -9.41 4.56 0.13
N HIS A 56 -9.58 5.86 0.34
CA HIS A 56 -10.13 6.75 -0.70
C HIS A 56 -9.06 7.33 -1.63
N ALA A 57 -7.80 7.43 -1.22
CA ALA A 57 -6.68 7.85 -2.07
C ALA A 57 -6.09 6.69 -2.90
N LYS A 58 -6.10 5.46 -2.36
CA LYS A 58 -5.60 4.25 -3.03
C LYS A 58 -6.39 3.91 -4.28
N GLY A 59 -7.71 4.11 -4.30
CA GLY A 59 -8.51 3.85 -5.51
C GLY A 59 -8.06 4.71 -6.69
N THR A 60 -8.00 6.04 -6.48
CA THR A 60 -7.60 7.00 -7.50
C THR A 60 -6.15 6.81 -7.94
N GLN A 61 -5.24 6.57 -6.99
CA GLN A 61 -3.82 6.36 -7.30
C GLN A 61 -3.59 5.02 -8.01
N HIS A 62 -4.33 3.96 -7.64
CA HIS A 62 -4.23 2.65 -8.27
C HIS A 62 -4.79 2.66 -9.70
N ASP A 63 -5.90 3.37 -9.95
CA ASP A 63 -6.42 3.55 -11.31
C ASP A 63 -5.51 4.44 -12.17
N ALA A 64 -4.93 5.50 -11.60
CA ALA A 64 -3.93 6.32 -12.29
C ALA A 64 -2.69 5.50 -12.67
N LEU A 65 -2.19 4.66 -11.76
CA LEU A 65 -1.05 3.78 -12.01
C LEU A 65 -1.40 2.71 -13.07
N ARG A 66 -2.59 2.09 -12.97
CA ARG A 66 -3.11 1.16 -13.99
C ARG A 66 -3.12 1.79 -15.38
N ALA A 67 -3.56 3.04 -15.50
CA ALA A 67 -3.52 3.76 -16.76
C ALA A 67 -2.08 3.92 -17.31
N GLN A 68 -1.08 4.14 -16.44
CA GLN A 68 0.32 4.22 -16.85
C GLN A 68 0.85 2.88 -17.37
N PHE A 69 0.47 1.76 -16.77
CA PHE A 69 0.83 0.42 -17.29
C PHE A 69 0.25 0.17 -18.68
N SER A 70 -0.99 0.59 -18.92
CA SER A 70 -1.64 0.47 -20.22
C SER A 70 -1.04 1.41 -21.27
N GLN A 71 -0.61 2.62 -20.90
CA GLN A 71 -0.03 3.59 -21.82
C GLN A 71 1.45 3.36 -22.11
N ALA A 72 2.17 2.68 -21.23
CA ALA A 72 3.59 2.47 -21.42
C ALA A 72 3.88 1.61 -22.67
N GLU A 73 4.91 1.98 -23.42
CA GLU A 73 5.32 1.29 -24.65
C GLU A 73 6.62 0.50 -24.48
N SER A 74 7.37 0.77 -23.41
CA SER A 74 8.63 0.08 -23.09
C SER A 74 8.93 0.10 -21.60
N TRP A 75 9.86 -0.74 -21.13
CA TRP A 75 10.29 -0.72 -19.72
C TRP A 75 10.87 0.63 -19.25
N PRO A 76 11.73 1.33 -20.02
CA PRO A 76 12.19 2.67 -19.65
C PRO A 76 11.06 3.69 -19.57
N ASP A 77 10.11 3.63 -20.50
CA ASP A 77 8.94 4.52 -20.51
C ASP A 77 8.05 4.28 -19.28
N LEU A 78 7.79 3.02 -18.94
CA LEU A 78 7.05 2.65 -17.73
C LEU A 78 7.74 3.15 -16.46
N ARG A 79 9.07 3.02 -16.37
CA ARG A 79 9.83 3.53 -15.23
C ARG A 79 9.76 5.05 -15.13
N TYR A 80 9.86 5.76 -16.25
CA TYR A 80 9.74 7.22 -16.28
C TYR A 80 8.36 7.68 -15.80
N ARG A 81 7.29 7.06 -16.34
CA ARG A 81 5.91 7.36 -15.94
C ARG A 81 5.67 7.11 -14.47
N LEU A 82 6.14 5.97 -13.94
CA LEU A 82 6.01 5.67 -12.52
C LEU A 82 6.78 6.67 -11.65
N ALA A 83 8.00 7.06 -12.06
CA ALA A 83 8.80 8.04 -11.32
C ALA A 83 8.12 9.42 -11.26
N VAL A 84 7.41 9.84 -12.31
CA VAL A 84 6.59 11.07 -12.29
C VAL A 84 5.49 11.02 -11.23
N HIS A 85 5.00 9.82 -10.92
CA HIS A 85 4.02 9.58 -9.86
C HIS A 85 4.64 9.28 -8.48
N GLY A 86 5.97 9.43 -8.33
CA GLY A 86 6.66 9.11 -7.08
C GLY A 86 6.68 7.61 -6.80
N CYS A 87 6.66 6.78 -7.84
CA CYS A 87 6.67 5.32 -7.70
C CYS A 87 7.81 4.70 -8.51
N HIS A 88 8.26 3.50 -8.13
CA HIS A 88 9.26 2.77 -8.90
C HIS A 88 8.97 1.26 -8.94
N LEU A 89 9.48 0.60 -9.98
CA LEU A 89 9.41 -0.85 -10.12
C LEU A 89 10.60 -1.52 -9.46
N ARG A 90 10.32 -2.54 -8.65
CA ARG A 90 11.36 -3.36 -8.02
C ARG A 90 11.07 -4.83 -8.19
N ARG A 91 12.14 -5.59 -8.48
CA ARG A 91 12.12 -7.04 -8.51
C ARG A 91 12.02 -7.60 -7.08
N ARG A 92 11.13 -8.57 -6.90
CA ARG A 92 11.03 -9.43 -5.71
C ARG A 92 11.16 -10.90 -6.12
N LYS A 93 11.26 -11.79 -5.14
CA LYS A 93 11.47 -13.24 -5.38
C LYS A 93 10.41 -13.87 -6.30
N THR A 94 9.20 -13.33 -6.31
CA THR A 94 8.04 -13.88 -7.05
C THR A 94 7.60 -13.02 -8.24
N GLY A 95 8.32 -11.94 -8.59
CA GLY A 95 7.98 -11.10 -9.75
C GLY A 95 8.29 -9.62 -9.58
N LEU A 96 7.49 -8.78 -10.23
CA LEU A 96 7.62 -7.32 -10.24
C LEU A 96 6.54 -6.68 -9.36
N ALA A 97 6.94 -5.72 -8.53
CA ALA A 97 6.02 -4.94 -7.69
C ALA A 97 6.34 -3.44 -7.80
N VAL A 98 5.30 -2.64 -7.59
CA VAL A 98 5.36 -1.18 -7.53
C VAL A 98 5.61 -0.78 -6.07
N PHE A 99 6.56 0.12 -5.88
CA PHE A 99 6.90 0.72 -4.61
C PHE A 99 6.67 2.22 -4.66
N ASP A 100 6.23 2.77 -3.55
CA ASP A 100 6.20 4.21 -3.30
C ASP A 100 7.62 4.70 -2.99
N ASP A 101 8.02 5.81 -3.60
CA ASP A 101 9.40 6.34 -3.47
C ASP A 101 9.60 7.09 -2.14
N GLU A 102 8.58 7.80 -1.65
CA GLU A 102 8.62 8.52 -0.37
C GLU A 102 8.61 7.56 0.83
N SER A 103 7.67 6.62 0.84
CA SER A 103 7.45 5.73 1.98
C SER A 103 8.30 4.46 1.90
N GLY A 104 8.76 4.10 0.70
CA GLY A 104 9.40 2.81 0.43
C GLY A 104 8.44 1.61 0.54
N ASP A 105 7.14 1.89 0.68
CA ASP A 105 6.10 0.88 0.88
C ASP A 105 5.75 0.17 -0.43
N GLN A 106 5.44 -1.12 -0.32
CA GLN A 106 4.97 -1.89 -1.48
C GLN A 106 3.52 -1.51 -1.76
N MET A 107 3.28 -0.85 -2.90
CA MET A 107 1.93 -0.48 -3.32
C MET A 107 1.12 -1.67 -3.83
N GLY A 108 1.78 -2.59 -4.53
CA GLY A 108 1.13 -3.79 -5.08
C GLY A 108 1.98 -4.49 -6.13
N TRP A 109 1.62 -5.72 -6.46
CA TRP A 109 2.20 -6.46 -7.57
C TRP A 109 1.66 -5.95 -8.90
N ILE A 110 2.45 -6.03 -9.98
CA ILE A 110 2.00 -5.61 -11.32
C ILE A 110 0.75 -6.34 -11.82
N ILE A 111 0.48 -7.55 -11.32
CA ILE A 111 -0.75 -8.30 -11.58
C ILE A 111 -2.00 -7.63 -11.00
N GLU A 112 -1.87 -6.88 -9.90
CA GLU A 112 -2.98 -6.16 -9.26
C GLU A 112 -3.36 -4.91 -10.07
N PHE A 113 -2.41 -4.39 -10.85
CA PHE A 113 -2.60 -3.29 -11.80
C PHE A 113 -3.08 -3.77 -13.19
N ASP A 114 -3.59 -4.99 -13.30
CA ASP A 114 -4.03 -5.60 -14.57
C ASP A 114 -2.91 -5.68 -15.63
N ALA A 115 -1.66 -5.73 -15.17
CA ALA A 115 -0.47 -5.71 -16.01
C ALA A 115 0.44 -6.90 -15.67
N PRO A 116 0.00 -8.15 -15.92
CA PRO A 116 0.80 -9.33 -15.63
C PRO A 116 2.13 -9.32 -16.39
N TYR A 117 3.20 -9.69 -15.71
CA TYR A 117 4.57 -9.73 -16.25
C TYR A 117 4.69 -10.33 -17.66
N PRO A 118 4.13 -11.52 -17.97
CA PRO A 118 4.27 -12.10 -19.31
C PRO A 118 3.64 -11.24 -20.41
N ILE A 119 2.57 -10.50 -20.13
CA ILE A 119 1.95 -9.58 -21.09
C ILE A 119 2.84 -8.37 -21.33
N LEU A 120 3.38 -7.77 -20.26
CA LEU A 120 4.32 -6.64 -20.38
C LEU A 120 5.62 -7.06 -21.07
N ALA A 121 6.19 -8.21 -20.74
CA ALA A 121 7.41 -8.71 -21.37
C ALA A 121 7.21 -9.02 -22.87
N THR A 122 6.05 -9.55 -23.23
CA THR A 122 5.67 -9.78 -24.63
C THR A 122 5.46 -8.45 -25.36
N ARG A 123 4.74 -7.51 -24.74
CA ARG A 123 4.45 -6.19 -25.31
C ARG A 123 5.71 -5.35 -25.52
N PHE A 124 6.62 -5.36 -24.54
CA PHE A 124 7.87 -4.61 -24.59
C PHE A 124 8.99 -5.35 -25.32
N GLY A 125 8.74 -6.59 -25.78
CA GLY A 125 9.68 -7.39 -26.55
C GLY A 125 10.94 -7.81 -25.80
N ALA A 126 10.99 -7.60 -24.47
CA ALA A 126 12.16 -7.87 -23.64
C ALA A 126 11.76 -8.17 -22.20
N PRO A 127 12.51 -9.01 -21.46
CA PRO A 127 12.35 -9.13 -20.02
C PRO A 127 12.71 -7.82 -19.31
N TYR A 128 12.16 -7.62 -18.11
CA TYR A 128 12.52 -6.44 -17.29
C TYR A 128 14.03 -6.47 -16.96
N PRO A 129 14.74 -5.32 -16.97
CA PRO A 129 16.16 -5.28 -16.64
C PRO A 129 16.47 -5.93 -15.28
N GLY A 130 17.34 -6.95 -15.26
CA GLY A 130 17.68 -7.71 -14.04
C GLY A 130 16.78 -8.93 -13.76
N MET A 131 15.90 -9.29 -14.69
CA MET A 131 15.15 -10.57 -14.72
C MET A 131 15.69 -11.55 -15.77
N ALA A 132 16.83 -11.24 -16.40
CA ALA A 132 17.54 -12.13 -17.32
C ALA A 132 18.29 -13.24 -16.57
#